data_AF-A0A7Y4RVE0-F1
#
_entry.id   AF-A0A7Y4RVE0-F1
#
_cell.length_a   1.000
_cell.length_b   1.000
_cell.length_c   1.000
_cell.angle_alpha   90.00
_cell.angle_beta   90.00
_cell.angle_gamma   90.00
#
_symmetry.space_group_name_H-M   'P 1'
#
loop_
_entity.id
_entity.type
_entity.pdbx_description
1 polymer ?
#
loop_
_entity_poly.entity_id
_entity_poly.type
_entity_poly.pdbx_seq_one_letter_code
_entity_poly.pdbx_strand_id
1 'polypeptide(L)'
;MTPWVDVCSVDDLQPDSGVCALVDNLQVAIFYMPRESAVYALNNYDPIGKANVLSRGLIGDINGQPVVASPLYKQHFNLQTGVCLEDEAVTIPAYAIRIHNDRVEVNTRIMTADIAMDTTSSR
;
A
#
# COMPACT_ATOMS: atom_id res chain seq x y z
N MET A 1 -13.07 -15.93 3.65
CA MET A 1 -13.55 -14.56 3.33
C MET A 1 -12.84 -13.66 4.31
N THR A 2 -11.74 -13.00 3.93
CA THR A 2 -11.05 -12.10 4.86
C THR A 2 -11.91 -10.85 4.96
N PRO A 3 -12.43 -10.49 6.15
CA PRO A 3 -13.33 -9.37 6.29
C PRO A 3 -12.59 -8.06 6.01
N TRP A 4 -13.32 -7.09 5.47
CA TRP A 4 -12.89 -5.70 5.47
C TRP A 4 -12.84 -5.23 6.92
N VAL A 5 -11.69 -4.74 7.36
CA VAL A 5 -11.49 -4.22 8.71
C VAL A 5 -11.57 -2.72 8.65
N ASP A 6 -12.49 -2.16 9.43
CA ASP A 6 -12.66 -0.73 9.58
C ASP A 6 -11.50 -0.14 10.42
N VAL A 7 -10.81 0.85 9.87
CA VAL A 7 -9.59 1.42 10.45
C VAL A 7 -9.86 2.80 11.07
N CYS A 8 -10.32 3.75 10.27
CA CYS A 8 -10.56 5.14 10.69
C CYS A 8 -11.55 5.86 9.77
N SER A 9 -11.93 7.09 10.14
CA SER A 9 -12.68 7.96 9.21
C SER A 9 -11.73 8.44 8.11
N VAL A 10 -12.28 8.78 6.93
CA VAL A 10 -11.52 9.49 5.89
C VAL A 10 -11.02 10.85 6.40
N ASP A 11 -11.75 11.49 7.32
CA ASP A 11 -11.36 12.77 7.91
C ASP A 11 -10.15 12.67 8.86
N ASP A 12 -9.85 11.47 9.37
CA ASP A 12 -8.66 11.22 10.19
C ASP A 12 -7.40 11.06 9.33
N LEU A 13 -7.55 10.86 8.02
CA LEU A 13 -6.43 10.72 7.10
C LEU A 13 -5.86 12.08 6.76
N GLN A 14 -4.53 12.18 6.86
CA GLN A 14 -3.82 13.36 6.44
C GLN A 14 -3.70 13.37 4.90
N PRO A 15 -4.19 14.41 4.20
CA PRO A 15 -3.98 14.61 2.77
C PRO A 15 -2.52 14.45 2.34
N ASP A 16 -2.30 13.72 1.24
CA ASP A 16 -1.00 13.52 0.59
C ASP A 16 0.08 12.99 1.55
N SER A 17 -0.33 12.21 2.55
CA SER A 17 0.56 11.65 3.57
C SER A 17 0.21 10.21 3.91
N GLY A 18 1.18 9.54 4.54
CA GLY A 18 1.04 8.18 5.05
C GLY A 18 0.65 8.18 6.53
N VAL A 19 -0.24 7.27 6.91
CA VAL A 19 -0.63 7.00 8.30
C VAL A 19 -0.40 5.51 8.58
N CYS A 20 0.17 5.19 9.73
CA CYS A 20 0.31 3.80 10.15
C CYS A 20 -0.96 3.35 10.88
N ALA A 21 -1.56 2.27 10.41
CA ALA A 21 -2.65 1.57 11.06
C ALA A 21 -2.21 0.18 11.53
N LEU A 22 -2.77 -0.30 12.63
CA LEU A 22 -2.57 -1.66 13.10
C LEU A 22 -3.83 -2.48 12.79
N VAL A 23 -3.72 -3.43 11.87
CA VAL A 23 -4.83 -4.27 11.41
C VAL A 23 -4.44 -5.73 11.61
N ASP A 24 -5.18 -6.49 12.42
CA ASP A 24 -4.87 -7.90 12.74
C ASP A 24 -3.41 -8.14 13.16
N ASN A 25 -2.87 -7.23 13.99
CA ASN A 25 -1.47 -7.27 14.46
C ASN A 25 -0.40 -7.06 13.35
N LEU A 26 -0.82 -6.58 12.17
CA LEU A 26 0.01 -6.15 11.06
C LEU A 26 0.04 -4.61 10.99
N GLN A 27 1.22 -4.04 10.77
CA GLN A 27 1.37 -2.60 10.56
C GLN A 27 1.17 -2.28 9.07
N VAL A 28 0.08 -1.59 8.76
CA VAL A 28 -0.29 -1.19 7.41
C VAL A 28 -0.09 0.31 7.28
N ALA A 29 0.71 0.74 6.31
CA ALA A 29 0.84 2.13 5.91
C ALA A 29 -0.27 2.47 4.91
N ILE A 30 -1.16 3.37 5.31
CA ILE A 30 -2.27 3.89 4.51
C ILE A 30 -1.87 5.24 3.94
N PHE A 31 -1.99 5.40 2.63
CA PHE A 31 -1.68 6.63 1.91
C PHE A 31 -2.94 7.20 1.29
N TYR A 32 -3.19 8.49 1.55
CA TYR A 32 -4.40 9.17 1.09
C TYR A 32 -4.08 10.26 0.07
N MET A 33 -4.67 10.15 -1.12
CA MET A 33 -4.55 11.13 -2.21
C MET A 33 -5.92 11.73 -2.51
N PRO A 34 -6.34 12.78 -1.79
CA PRO A 34 -7.67 13.39 -1.97
C PRO A 34 -7.88 13.95 -3.37
N ARG A 35 -6.81 14.40 -4.05
CA ARG A 35 -6.88 14.95 -5.41
C ARG A 35 -7.41 13.95 -6.43
N GLU A 36 -7.13 12.67 -6.21
CA GLU A 36 -7.56 11.57 -7.07
C GLU A 36 -8.68 10.75 -6.42
N SER A 37 -9.15 11.15 -5.22
CA SER A 37 -10.03 10.34 -4.37
C SER A 37 -9.52 8.90 -4.21
N ALA A 38 -8.19 8.75 -4.17
CA ALA A 38 -7.52 7.47 -4.14
C ALA A 38 -6.92 7.20 -2.76
N VAL A 39 -6.88 5.91 -2.42
CA VAL A 39 -6.37 5.42 -1.14
C VAL A 39 -5.58 4.15 -1.42
N TYR A 40 -4.41 4.04 -0.80
CA TYR A 40 -3.50 2.90 -0.99
C TYR A 40 -3.04 2.36 0.35
N ALA A 41 -2.80 1.05 0.42
CA ALA A 41 -2.37 0.37 1.63
C ALA A 41 -1.20 -0.56 1.33
N LEU A 42 -0.06 -0.31 1.96
CA LEU A 42 1.13 -1.14 1.88
C LEU A 42 1.53 -1.62 3.28
N ASN A 43 2.38 -2.64 3.36
CA ASN A 43 3.04 -2.98 4.62
C ASN A 43 3.95 -1.81 5.06
N ASN A 44 3.92 -1.46 6.35
CA ASN A 44 4.74 -0.36 6.87
C ASN A 44 6.24 -0.73 6.96
N TYR A 45 6.55 -2.03 6.89
CA TYR A 45 7.91 -2.54 6.96
C TYR A 45 8.67 -2.36 5.65
N ASP A 46 9.75 -1.59 5.68
CA ASP A 46 10.72 -1.44 4.60
C ASP A 46 11.72 -2.61 4.64
N PRO A 47 11.78 -3.49 3.61
CA PRO A 47 12.72 -4.61 3.56
C PRO A 47 14.19 -4.18 3.40
N ILE A 48 14.44 -3.01 2.81
CA ILE A 48 15.78 -2.47 2.56
C ILE A 48 16.31 -1.83 3.85
N GLY A 49 15.49 -0.95 4.44
CA GLY A 49 15.81 -0.28 5.71
C GLY A 49 15.64 -1.16 6.95
N LYS A 50 14.95 -2.30 6.82
CA LYS A 50 14.54 -3.21 7.91
C LYS A 50 13.85 -2.49 9.06
N ALA A 51 12.99 -1.53 8.72
CA ALA A 51 12.33 -0.65 9.68
C ALA A 51 10.90 -0.30 9.27
N ASN A 52 10.04 -0.03 10.26
CA ASN A 52 8.63 0.35 10.07
C ASN A 52 8.50 1.87 9.87
N VAL A 53 8.90 2.37 8.70
CA VAL A 53 9.03 3.81 8.44
C VAL A 53 8.33 4.28 7.16
N LEU A 54 7.71 3.39 6.40
CA LEU A 54 7.12 3.73 5.10
C LEU A 54 5.95 4.70 5.21
N SER A 55 5.18 4.63 6.30
CA SER A 55 4.11 5.60 6.57
C SER A 55 4.63 7.04 6.68
N ARG A 56 5.94 7.25 6.90
CA ARG A 56 6.58 8.57 6.96
C ARG A 56 7.26 8.96 5.65
N GLY A 57 7.14 8.12 4.62
CA GLY A 57 7.68 8.39 3.30
C GLY A 57 6.94 9.54 2.61
N LEU A 58 7.61 10.15 1.64
CA LEU A 58 7.03 11.21 0.84
C LEU A 58 6.27 10.58 -0.33
N ILE A 59 4.99 10.92 -0.48
CA ILE A 59 4.21 10.53 -1.66
C ILE A 59 4.67 11.37 -2.86
N GLY A 60 4.84 10.74 -4.00
CA GLY A 60 5.14 11.38 -5.27
C GLY A 60 4.47 10.68 -6.44
N ASP A 61 4.66 11.23 -7.63
CA ASP A 61 4.29 10.62 -8.89
C ASP A 61 5.54 10.48 -9.75
N ILE A 62 5.75 9.29 -10.30
CA ILE A 62 6.82 9.02 -11.27
C ILE A 62 6.17 8.42 -12.52
N ASN A 63 6.19 9.17 -13.62
CA ASN A 63 5.61 8.77 -14.91
C ASN A 63 4.11 8.38 -14.82
N GLY A 64 3.33 9.04 -13.96
CA GLY A 64 1.92 8.70 -13.74
C GLY A 64 1.70 7.51 -12.80
N GLN A 65 2.74 7.03 -12.12
CA GLN A 65 2.61 6.02 -11.09
C GLN A 65 2.75 6.64 -9.70
N PRO A 66 1.77 6.44 -8.80
CA PRO A 66 1.88 6.91 -7.43
C PRO A 66 2.93 6.11 -6.69
N VAL A 67 3.90 6.80 -6.10
CA VAL A 67 5.02 6.19 -5.37
C VAL A 67 5.16 6.79 -3.98
N VAL A 68 5.79 6.05 -3.08
CA VAL A 68 6.27 6.53 -1.79
C VAL A 68 7.78 6.39 -1.72
N ALA A 69 8.48 7.49 -1.41
CA ALA A 69 9.91 7.50 -1.18
C ALA A 69 10.22 7.14 0.28
N SER A 70 10.99 6.08 0.51
CA SER A 70 11.43 5.68 1.85
C SER A 70 12.34 6.76 2.47
N PRO A 71 12.09 7.20 3.72
CA PRO A 71 12.88 8.24 4.36
C PRO A 71 14.32 7.80 4.71
N LEU A 72 14.61 6.50 4.68
CA LEU A 72 15.93 5.96 5.00
C LEU A 72 16.88 5.99 3.80
N TYR A 73 16.49 5.32 2.72
CA TYR A 73 17.35 5.07 1.57
C TYR A 73 16.81 5.65 0.25
N LYS A 74 15.78 6.51 0.31
CA LYS A 74 15.17 7.20 -0.84
C LYS A 74 14.70 6.28 -1.97
N GLN A 75 14.42 5.03 -1.65
CA GLN A 75 13.87 4.06 -2.59
C GLN A 75 12.40 4.38 -2.85
N HIS A 76 11.96 4.26 -4.10
CA HIS A 76 10.60 4.59 -4.49
C HIS A 76 9.79 3.30 -4.63
N PHE A 77 8.79 3.13 -3.78
CA PHE A 77 7.86 2.01 -3.84
C PHE A 77 6.56 2.45 -4.49
N ASN A 78 6.12 1.72 -5.50
CA ASN A 78 4.83 1.94 -6.13
C ASN A 78 3.69 1.64 -5.13
N LEU A 79 2.77 2.58 -4.96
CA LEU A 79 1.64 2.49 -4.01
C LEU A 79 0.53 1.53 -4.46
N GLN A 80 0.42 1.27 -5.76
CA GLN A 80 -0.53 0.31 -6.33
C GLN A 80 -0.04 -1.13 -6.23
N THR A 81 1.24 -1.37 -6.53
CA THR A 81 1.80 -2.73 -6.65
C THR A 81 2.71 -3.13 -5.51
N GLY A 82 3.28 -2.16 -4.78
CA GLY A 82 4.31 -2.38 -3.76
C GLY A 82 5.71 -2.65 -4.32
N VAL A 83 5.90 -2.61 -5.65
CA VAL A 83 7.19 -2.85 -6.31
C VAL A 83 8.12 -1.65 -6.13
N CYS A 84 9.40 -1.90 -5.82
CA CYS A 84 10.44 -0.88 -5.82
C CYS A 84 10.85 -0.54 -7.26
N LEU A 85 10.88 0.74 -7.62
CA LEU A 85 11.22 1.19 -8.97
C LEU A 85 12.70 1.00 -9.29
N GLU A 86 13.57 1.05 -8.28
CA GLU A 86 15.01 0.84 -8.43
C GLU A 86 15.41 -0.63 -8.50
N ASP A 87 14.65 -1.51 -7.86
CA ASP A 87 14.93 -2.95 -7.80
C ASP A 87 13.62 -3.74 -7.80
N GLU A 88 13.22 -4.24 -8.97
CA GLU A 88 11.99 -5.02 -9.15
C GLU A 88 11.98 -6.33 -8.33
N ALA A 89 13.13 -6.80 -7.85
CA ALA A 89 13.21 -7.95 -6.95
C ALA A 89 12.72 -7.61 -5.53
N VAL A 90 12.69 -6.32 -5.18
CA VAL A 90 12.20 -5.83 -3.89
C VAL A 90 10.75 -5.40 -4.03
N THR A 91 9.87 -6.12 -3.33
CA THR A 91 8.44 -5.86 -3.28
C THR A 91 7.94 -5.82 -1.84
N ILE A 92 6.95 -4.98 -1.61
CA ILE A 92 6.27 -4.83 -0.34
C ILE A 92 4.83 -5.31 -0.52
N PRO A 93 4.26 -6.07 0.43
CA PRO A 93 2.87 -6.48 0.34
C PRO A 93 1.94 -5.27 0.22
N ALA A 94 1.17 -5.23 -0.86
CA ALA A 94 0.05 -4.32 -1.04
C ALA A 94 -1.25 -5.00 -0.57
N TYR A 95 -2.10 -4.23 0.10
CA TYR A 95 -3.36 -4.68 0.67
C TYR A 95 -4.53 -4.00 -0.02
N ALA A 96 -5.66 -4.68 -0.10
CA ALA A 96 -6.87 -4.03 -0.60
C ALA A 96 -7.31 -2.97 0.41
N ILE A 97 -7.67 -1.79 -0.07
CA ILE A 97 -8.21 -0.72 0.76
C ILE A 97 -9.32 -0.01 -0.01
N ARG A 98 -10.32 0.48 0.71
CA ARG A 98 -11.42 1.25 0.13
C ARG A 98 -11.95 2.27 1.12
N ILE A 99 -12.58 3.32 0.59
CA ILE A 99 -13.43 4.22 1.36
C ILE A 99 -14.88 3.80 1.11
N HIS A 100 -15.61 3.49 2.17
CA HIS A 100 -17.00 3.07 2.13
C HIS A 100 -17.77 3.76 3.25
N ASN A 101 -18.79 4.56 2.92
CA ASN A 101 -19.54 5.41 3.87
C ASN A 101 -18.61 6.27 4.76
N ASP A 102 -17.65 6.97 4.14
CA ASP A 102 -16.66 7.81 4.83
C ASP A 102 -15.73 7.05 5.80
N ARG A 103 -15.76 5.70 5.78
CA ARG A 103 -14.89 4.82 6.55
C ARG A 103 -13.82 4.21 5.68
N VAL A 104 -12.60 4.16 6.21
CA VAL A 104 -11.44 3.54 5.56
C VAL A 104 -11.39 2.10 6.00
N GLU A 105 -11.59 1.19 5.05
CA GLU A 105 -11.62 -0.24 5.29
C GLU A 105 -10.44 -0.93 4.58
N VAL A 106 -9.71 -1.78 5.31
CA VAL A 106 -8.55 -2.53 4.80
C VAL A 106 -8.86 -4.01 4.78
N ASN A 107 -8.48 -4.68 3.70
CA ASN A 107 -8.42 -6.13 3.62
C ASN A 107 -6.96 -6.57 3.66
N THR A 108 -6.56 -7.25 4.74
CA THR A 108 -5.20 -7.74 4.96
C THR A 108 -4.82 -8.93 4.07
N ARG A 109 -5.71 -9.35 3.16
CA ARG A 109 -5.37 -10.29 2.09
C ARG A 109 -4.45 -9.56 1.11
N ILE A 110 -3.21 -10.06 1.00
CA ILE A 110 -2.24 -9.56 0.04
C ILE A 110 -2.88 -9.61 -1.35
N MET A 111 -2.90 -8.47 -2.02
CA MET A 111 -3.20 -8.42 -3.44
C MET A 111 -1.99 -9.00 -4.16
N THR A 112 -1.95 -10.33 -4.29
CA THR A 112 -1.01 -10.94 -5.21
C THR A 112 -1.37 -10.38 -6.58
N ALA A 113 -0.42 -9.72 -7.25
CA ALA A 113 -0.50 -9.60 -8.69
C ALA A 113 -0.59 -11.04 -9.21
N ASP A 114 -1.81 -11.51 -9.49
CA ASP A 114 -2.05 -12.77 -10.18
C ASP A 114 -1.33 -12.63 -11.53
N ILE A 115 -0.06 -13.05 -11.55
CA ILE A 115 0.54 -13.54 -12.77
C ILE A 115 -0.29 -14.78 -13.05
N ALA A 116 -1.28 -14.61 -13.93
CA ALA A 116 -2.09 -15.67 -14.47
C ALA A 116 -1.15 -16.72 -15.08
N MET A 117 -0.80 -17.71 -14.28
CA MET A 117 -0.34 -18.99 -14.79
C MET A 117 -1.62 -19.76 -15.11
N ASP A 118 -2.25 -19.43 -16.23
CA ASP A 118 -3.31 -20.26 -16.81
C ASP A 118 -2.65 -21.53 -17.36
N THR A 119 -2.36 -22.46 -16.47
CA THR A 119 -2.03 -23.84 -16.80
C THR A 119 -3.30 -24.70 -16.71
N THR A 120 -4.28 -24.41 -17.57
CA THR A 120 -5.32 -25.40 -17.88
C THR A 120 -4.96 -26.17 -19.13
N SER A 121 -4.22 -27.25 -18.88
CA SER A 121 -4.23 -28.49 -19.65
C SER A 121 -5.65 -28.84 -20.14
N SER A 122 -5.85 -28.92 -21.46
CA SER A 122 -6.86 -29.81 -22.04
C SER A 122 -6.62 -30.12 -23.52
N ARG A 123 -6.31 -31.40 -23.74
CA ARG A 123 -6.38 -32.21 -24.98
C ARG A 123 -5.18 -32.22 -25.92
#